data_AF-A0A662HM26-F1
#
_entry.id   AF-A0A662HM26-F1
#
_cell.length_a   1.000
_cell.length_b   1.000
_cell.length_c   1.000
_cell.angle_alpha   90.00
_cell.angle_beta   90.00
_cell.angle_gamma   90.00
#
_symmetry.space_group_name_H-M   'P 1'
#
loop_
_entity.id
_entity.type
_entity.pdbx_description
1 polymer ?
#
loop_
_entity_poly.entity_id
_entity_poly.type
_entity_poly.pdbx_seq_one_letter_code
_entity_poly.pdbx_strand_id
1 'polypeptide(L)'
;MVKVYSGYQYSLLGEKMTMPELTESEMKTLMVLRREPISVDNIVRTEDGVRALEYLLYLGLVDIVDNEEYSDIVILTEKGRRLVEILKSLIESGELDLKALGLDQEGVLEEAYPVELYQNLSTEDLRILLLLYFNGGKLKWYQLIRAARKRPSSRLLKNGLIRRKKIKPERGRSYTVVEITKEGIALLDTMFSRVKIDPTRWIEKRRGFKTPSSELIYNLSKILSSAE
;
A
#
# COMPACT_ATOMS: atom_id res chain seq x y z
N MET A 1 11.86 7.14 25.59
CA MET A 1 11.54 7.30 24.16
C MET A 1 12.73 7.98 23.51
N VAL A 2 13.52 7.27 22.69
CA VAL A 2 14.70 7.82 22.03
C VAL A 2 14.24 8.45 20.72
N LYS A 3 14.43 9.77 20.57
CA LYS A 3 14.17 10.49 19.31
C LYS A 3 15.27 10.12 18.33
N VAL A 4 14.93 9.65 17.14
CA VAL A 4 15.92 9.05 16.24
C VAL A 4 16.37 10.02 15.15
N TYR A 5 15.50 10.87 14.58
CA TYR A 5 15.89 11.78 13.48
C TYR A 5 15.09 13.10 13.42
N SER A 6 15.77 14.22 13.18
CA SER A 6 15.18 15.56 12.95
C SER A 6 16.03 16.36 11.95
N GLY A 7 15.41 17.11 11.02
CA GLY A 7 16.10 18.21 10.29
C GLY A 7 16.43 18.01 8.80
N TYR A 8 16.10 16.86 8.20
CA TYR A 8 16.29 16.65 6.76
C TYR A 8 15.32 17.49 5.91
N GLN A 9 15.79 18.27 4.94
CA GLN A 9 14.92 19.01 4.02
C GLN A 9 14.60 18.20 2.76
N TYR A 10 13.32 18.13 2.37
CA TYR A 10 12.86 17.45 1.16
C TYR A 10 11.78 18.27 0.45
N SER A 11 11.59 18.10 -0.87
CA SER A 11 10.61 18.89 -1.63
C SER A 11 9.29 18.14 -1.88
N LEU A 12 8.17 18.79 -1.56
CA LEU A 12 6.82 18.32 -1.85
C LEU A 12 6.13 19.35 -2.76
N LEU A 13 5.78 18.96 -3.99
CA LEU A 13 5.11 19.87 -4.95
C LEU A 13 5.83 21.23 -5.19
N GLY A 14 7.14 21.30 -4.97
CA GLY A 14 7.93 22.54 -5.08
C GLY A 14 8.16 23.27 -3.74
N GLU A 15 7.53 22.85 -2.66
CA GLU A 15 7.75 23.39 -1.31
C GLU A 15 8.83 22.61 -0.57
N LYS A 16 9.77 23.31 0.09
CA LYS A 16 10.74 22.69 0.99
C LYS A 16 10.05 22.30 2.30
N MET A 17 9.86 21.01 2.51
CA MET A 17 9.44 20.42 3.77
C MET A 17 10.66 20.01 4.60
N THR A 18 10.49 20.01 5.92
CA THR A 18 11.47 19.43 6.85
C THR A 18 10.90 18.11 7.35
N MET A 19 11.75 17.09 7.43
CA MET A 19 11.42 15.77 7.93
C MET A 19 10.90 15.90 9.36
N PRO A 20 9.69 15.39 9.65
CA PRO A 20 9.15 15.42 11.00
C PRO A 20 10.02 14.56 11.92
N GLU A 21 10.07 14.93 13.20
CA GLU A 21 10.65 14.05 14.22
C GLU A 21 9.81 12.78 14.29
N LEU A 22 10.43 11.64 14.00
CA LEU A 22 9.80 10.33 14.06
C LEU A 22 10.48 9.43 15.10
N THR A 23 9.66 8.67 15.81
CA THR A 23 10.10 7.61 16.72
C THR A 23 10.35 6.32 15.95
N GLU A 24 11.03 5.36 16.60
CA GLU A 24 11.27 4.03 16.03
C GLU A 24 9.96 3.34 15.58
N SER A 25 8.92 3.43 16.42
CA SER A 25 7.62 2.78 16.17
C SER A 25 6.87 3.43 14.99
N GLU A 26 6.96 4.75 14.85
CA GLU A 26 6.37 5.49 13.71
C GLU A 26 7.09 5.16 12.40
N MET A 27 8.43 5.17 12.41
CA MET A 27 9.23 4.78 11.24
C MET A 27 8.93 3.33 10.85
N LYS A 28 8.89 2.42 11.83
CA LYS A 28 8.52 1.01 11.60
C LYS A 28 7.14 0.90 10.97
N THR A 29 6.15 1.62 11.49
CA THR A 29 4.79 1.61 10.96
C THR A 29 4.75 2.11 9.52
N LEU A 30 5.42 3.22 9.21
CA LEU A 30 5.55 3.74 7.84
C LEU A 30 6.21 2.74 6.88
N MET A 31 7.28 2.08 7.33
CA MET A 31 8.00 1.09 6.53
C MET A 31 7.19 -0.19 6.31
N VAL A 32 6.37 -0.63 7.26
CA VAL A 32 5.47 -1.76 7.04
C VAL A 32 4.32 -1.36 6.09
N LEU A 33 3.76 -0.15 6.25
CA LEU A 33 2.69 0.36 5.38
C LEU A 33 3.14 0.54 3.92
N ARG A 34 4.44 0.70 3.68
CA ARG A 34 5.05 0.64 2.35
C ARG A 34 4.82 -0.71 1.67
N ARG A 35 4.88 -1.80 2.44
CA ARG A 35 4.83 -3.17 1.92
C ARG A 35 3.42 -3.64 1.69
N GLU A 36 2.50 -3.25 2.58
CA GLU A 36 1.10 -3.59 2.44
C GLU A 36 0.17 -2.66 3.24
N PRO A 37 -1.07 -2.48 2.77
CA PRO A 37 -2.14 -1.91 3.59
C PRO A 37 -2.34 -2.74 4.86
N ILE A 38 -2.27 -2.11 6.03
CA ILE A 38 -2.40 -2.79 7.31
C ILE A 38 -3.75 -2.44 7.93
N SER A 39 -4.41 -3.41 8.58
CA SER A 39 -5.59 -3.11 9.38
C SER A 39 -5.25 -2.27 10.61
N VAL A 40 -6.12 -1.31 10.96
CA VAL A 40 -6.05 -0.54 12.20
C VAL A 40 -5.90 -1.49 13.39
N ASP A 41 -6.72 -2.55 13.46
CA ASP A 41 -6.67 -3.59 14.49
C ASP A 41 -5.31 -4.29 14.65
N ASN A 42 -4.46 -4.28 13.63
CA ASN A 42 -3.11 -4.85 13.73
C ASN A 42 -2.09 -3.85 14.26
N ILE A 43 -2.29 -2.56 13.97
CA ILE A 43 -1.43 -1.48 14.45
C ILE A 43 -1.74 -1.18 15.93
N VAL A 44 -3.02 -1.08 16.29
CA VAL A 44 -3.47 -0.67 17.64
C VAL A 44 -3.44 -1.78 18.70
N ARG A 45 -2.78 -2.92 18.43
CA ARG A 45 -2.63 -4.02 19.40
C ARG A 45 -1.73 -3.66 20.59
N THR A 46 -0.96 -2.58 20.46
CA THR A 46 -0.02 -2.09 21.46
C THR A 46 -0.27 -0.61 21.69
N GLU A 47 0.00 -0.13 22.90
CA GLU A 47 -0.13 1.29 23.23
C GLU A 47 0.79 2.16 22.36
N ASP A 48 1.99 1.68 22.06
CA ASP A 48 2.93 2.34 21.14
C ASP A 48 2.37 2.43 19.71
N GLY A 49 1.67 1.39 19.24
CA GLY A 49 1.05 1.39 17.92
C GLY A 49 -0.14 2.36 17.81
N VAL A 50 -0.92 2.54 18.88
CA VAL A 50 -1.97 3.56 18.95
C VAL A 50 -1.37 4.96 18.80
N ARG A 51 -0.36 5.28 19.62
CA ARG A 51 0.30 6.60 19.58
C ARG A 51 0.97 6.86 18.24
N ALA A 52 1.62 5.86 17.67
CA ALA A 52 2.23 5.96 16.35
C ALA A 52 1.18 6.28 15.27
N LEU A 53 0.05 5.58 15.27
CA LEU A 53 -1.02 5.83 14.30
C LEU A 53 -1.61 7.23 14.44
N GLU A 54 -1.93 7.67 15.66
CA GLU A 54 -2.47 9.01 15.93
C GLU A 54 -1.53 10.11 15.42
N TYR A 55 -0.22 9.97 15.68
CA TYR A 55 0.75 10.96 15.26
C TYR A 55 0.99 10.96 13.75
N LEU A 56 1.04 9.79 13.11
CA LEU A 56 1.18 9.69 11.65
C LEU A 56 -0.05 10.26 10.92
N LEU A 57 -1.25 10.11 11.49
CA LEU A 57 -2.48 10.76 11.00
C LEU A 57 -2.42 12.28 11.16
N TYR A 58 -2.01 12.76 12.33
CA TYR A 58 -1.83 14.19 12.59
C TYR A 58 -0.86 14.84 11.59
N LEU A 59 0.23 14.15 11.23
CA LEU A 59 1.18 14.61 10.23
C LEU A 59 0.68 14.49 8.78
N GLY A 60 -0.47 13.86 8.54
CA GLY A 60 -1.03 13.60 7.21
C GLY A 60 -0.18 12.62 6.39
N LEU A 61 0.58 11.74 7.04
CA LEU A 61 1.44 10.75 6.38
C LEU A 61 0.69 9.46 6.05
N VAL A 62 -0.31 9.14 6.87
CA VAL A 62 -1.20 8.02 6.66
C VAL A 62 -2.63 8.51 6.65
N ASP A 63 -3.51 7.70 6.08
CA ASP A 63 -4.95 7.92 6.13
C ASP A 63 -5.64 6.62 6.54
N ILE A 64 -6.76 6.75 7.25
CA ILE A 64 -7.62 5.62 7.58
C ILE A 64 -8.70 5.55 6.52
N VAL A 65 -8.79 4.39 5.88
CA VAL A 65 -9.89 4.10 4.99
C VAL A 65 -10.87 3.21 5.75
N ASP A 66 -12.06 3.73 6.06
CA ASP A 66 -13.06 2.94 6.80
C ASP A 66 -13.57 1.77 5.99
N ASN A 67 -13.64 0.58 6.59
CA ASN A 67 -14.17 -0.61 5.97
C ASN A 67 -15.35 -1.17 6.79
N GLU A 68 -16.59 -0.89 6.42
CA GLU A 68 -17.76 -1.31 7.22
C GLU A 68 -17.91 -2.84 7.38
N GLU A 69 -17.34 -3.64 6.47
CA GLU A 69 -17.37 -5.11 6.56
C GLU A 69 -16.11 -5.72 7.22
N TYR A 70 -15.06 -4.95 7.47
CA TYR A 70 -13.78 -5.44 7.99
C TYR A 70 -13.18 -4.46 9.01
N SER A 71 -11.98 -4.75 9.48
CA SER A 71 -11.18 -3.73 10.18
C SER A 71 -10.85 -2.60 9.20
N ASP A 72 -10.97 -1.36 9.67
CA ASP A 72 -10.45 -0.19 8.96
C ASP A 72 -8.98 -0.42 8.57
N ILE A 73 -8.54 0.16 7.46
CA ILE A 73 -7.17 -0.03 6.98
C ILE A 73 -6.45 1.30 6.96
N VAL A 74 -5.17 1.25 7.30
CA VAL A 74 -4.24 2.36 7.22
C VAL A 74 -3.50 2.23 5.90
N ILE A 75 -3.43 3.32 5.13
CA ILE A 75 -2.64 3.41 3.90
C ILE A 75 -1.77 4.67 3.93
N LEU A 76 -0.67 4.67 3.17
CA LEU A 76 0.17 5.85 3.02
C LEU A 76 -0.50 6.87 2.10
N THR A 77 -0.47 8.15 2.49
CA THR A 77 -0.82 9.26 1.60
C THR A 77 0.29 9.47 0.55
N GLU A 78 0.10 10.38 -0.40
CA GLU A 78 1.22 10.85 -1.24
C GLU A 78 2.40 11.37 -0.40
N LYS A 79 2.11 12.14 0.66
CA LYS A 79 3.12 12.68 1.57
C LYS A 79 3.84 11.57 2.32
N GLY A 80 3.11 10.58 2.84
CA GLY A 80 3.67 9.41 3.50
C GLY A 80 4.60 8.61 2.60
N ARG A 81 4.19 8.34 1.36
CA ARG A 81 5.01 7.59 0.39
C ARG A 81 6.33 8.28 0.08
N ARG A 82 6.32 9.60 -0.16
CA ARG A 82 7.57 10.35 -0.38
C ARG A 82 8.50 10.29 0.82
N LEU A 83 7.94 10.40 2.04
CA LEU A 83 8.73 10.31 3.26
C LEU A 83 9.35 8.92 3.44
N VAL A 84 8.58 7.88 3.14
CA VAL A 84 9.04 6.48 3.17
C VAL A 84 10.19 6.24 2.18
N GLU A 85 10.14 6.83 0.99
CA GLU A 85 11.25 6.72 0.03
C GLU A 85 12.51 7.44 0.53
N ILE A 86 12.38 8.57 1.24
CA ILE A 86 13.52 9.21 1.90
C ILE A 86 14.09 8.32 3.01
N LEU A 87 13.23 7.75 3.86
CA LEU A 87 13.63 6.80 4.90
C LEU A 87 14.40 5.62 4.30
N LYS A 88 13.91 5.08 3.16
CA LYS A 88 14.59 4.02 2.42
C LYS A 88 15.98 4.47 1.96
N SER A 89 16.12 5.65 1.33
CA SER A 89 17.43 6.16 0.89
C SER A 89 18.42 6.37 2.05
N LEU A 90 17.94 6.83 3.21
CA LEU A 90 18.77 6.99 4.42
C LEU A 90 19.23 5.64 4.99
N ILE A 91 18.37 4.62 4.88
CA ILE A 91 18.71 3.24 5.24
C ILE A 91 19.76 2.68 4.27
N GLU A 92 19.60 2.92 2.97
CA GLU A 92 20.54 2.48 1.93
C GLU A 92 21.90 3.17 2.05
N SER A 93 21.94 4.45 2.43
CA SER A 93 23.19 5.17 2.69
C SER A 93 23.86 4.77 4.01
N GLY A 94 23.20 3.92 4.82
CA GLY A 94 23.69 3.49 6.12
C GLY A 94 23.59 4.56 7.21
N GLU A 95 22.92 5.68 6.92
CA GLU A 95 22.65 6.72 7.92
C GLU A 95 21.63 6.23 8.96
N LEU A 96 20.71 5.35 8.56
CA LEU A 96 19.66 4.84 9.44
C LEU A 96 19.79 3.32 9.63
N ASP A 97 19.99 2.89 10.89
CA ASP A 97 20.22 1.47 11.21
C ASP A 97 18.91 0.66 11.22
N LEU A 98 18.80 -0.27 10.27
CA LEU A 98 17.70 -1.23 10.15
C LEU A 98 17.52 -2.14 11.35
N LYS A 99 18.63 -2.55 11.99
CA LYS A 99 18.58 -3.44 13.16
C LYS A 99 18.00 -2.72 14.36
N ALA A 100 18.28 -1.42 14.48
CA ALA A 100 17.69 -0.57 15.51
C ALA A 100 16.17 -0.41 15.34
N LEU A 101 15.62 -0.56 14.12
CA LEU A 101 14.16 -0.52 13.86
C LEU A 101 13.45 -1.88 14.01
N GLY A 102 14.21 -2.97 14.23
CA GLY A 102 13.68 -4.34 14.23
C GLY A 102 12.97 -4.73 12.92
N LEU A 103 13.47 -4.21 11.78
CA LEU A 103 12.96 -4.48 10.43
C LEU A 103 13.89 -5.45 9.69
N ASP A 104 13.32 -6.30 8.82
CA ASP A 104 14.09 -7.17 7.94
C ASP A 104 14.65 -6.38 6.75
N GLN A 105 15.93 -6.59 6.40
CA GLN A 105 16.59 -5.93 5.25
C GLN A 105 15.83 -6.18 3.94
N GLU A 106 15.34 -7.40 3.75
CA GLU A 106 14.58 -7.79 2.56
C GLU A 106 13.30 -6.99 2.37
N GLY A 107 12.68 -6.49 3.43
CA GLY A 107 11.41 -5.76 3.33
C GLY A 107 11.51 -4.27 3.10
N VAL A 108 12.66 -3.70 3.45
CA VAL A 108 12.91 -2.26 3.34
C VAL A 108 13.47 -1.91 1.98
N LEU A 109 14.30 -2.78 1.41
CA LEU A 109 15.03 -2.52 0.17
C LEU A 109 14.24 -2.86 -1.10
N GLU A 110 13.02 -3.41 -1.00
CA GLU A 110 12.23 -3.85 -2.17
C GLU A 110 12.16 -2.72 -3.22
N GLU A 111 12.67 -3.01 -4.42
CA GLU A 111 12.86 -2.06 -5.52
C GLU A 111 11.54 -1.58 -6.10
N ALA A 112 11.56 -0.39 -6.72
CA ALA A 112 10.46 0.05 -7.56
C ALA A 112 10.18 -0.99 -8.64
N TYR A 113 8.91 -1.30 -8.88
CA TYR A 113 8.58 -2.36 -9.84
C TYR A 113 9.00 -1.94 -11.25
N PRO A 114 9.66 -2.81 -12.04
CA PRO A 114 10.20 -2.42 -13.34
C PRO A 114 9.15 -1.88 -14.32
N VAL A 115 9.58 -0.81 -15.01
CA VAL A 115 9.04 -0.20 -16.22
C VAL A 115 8.25 -1.10 -17.16
N GLU A 116 8.94 -2.17 -17.49
CA GLU A 116 8.62 -2.99 -18.64
C GLU A 116 7.50 -3.99 -18.30
N LEU A 117 7.21 -4.18 -17.00
CA LEU A 117 6.17 -5.08 -16.52
C LEU A 117 4.77 -4.41 -16.44
N TYR A 118 4.68 -3.07 -16.48
CA TYR A 118 3.39 -2.36 -16.56
C TYR A 118 2.63 -2.67 -17.86
N GLN A 119 3.36 -2.81 -18.97
CA GLN A 119 2.82 -2.72 -20.33
C GLN A 119 1.86 -3.87 -20.72
N ASN A 120 1.80 -4.93 -19.93
CA ASN A 120 0.98 -6.11 -20.21
C ASN A 120 -0.30 -6.21 -19.38
N LEU A 121 -0.58 -5.23 -18.51
CA LEU A 121 -1.77 -5.21 -17.68
C LEU A 121 -2.95 -4.59 -18.43
N SER A 122 -4.08 -5.28 -18.40
CA SER A 122 -5.34 -4.70 -18.85
C SER A 122 -5.91 -3.73 -17.81
N THR A 123 -6.79 -2.83 -18.24
CA THR A 123 -7.57 -1.97 -17.34
C THR A 123 -8.32 -2.78 -16.27
N GLU A 124 -8.78 -3.99 -16.60
CA GLU A 124 -9.42 -4.88 -15.65
C GLU A 124 -8.44 -5.54 -14.67
N ASP A 125 -7.22 -5.86 -15.11
CA ASP A 125 -6.16 -6.34 -14.21
C ASP A 125 -5.81 -5.27 -13.18
N LEU A 126 -5.66 -4.02 -13.64
CA LEU A 126 -5.45 -2.85 -12.78
C LEU A 126 -6.61 -2.68 -11.79
N ARG A 127 -7.87 -2.77 -12.25
CA ARG A 127 -9.04 -2.71 -11.36
C ARG A 127 -8.96 -3.79 -10.27
N ILE A 128 -8.57 -5.01 -10.61
CA ILE A 128 -8.47 -6.12 -9.66
C ILE A 128 -7.37 -5.89 -8.63
N LEU A 129 -6.22 -5.38 -9.05
CA LEU A 129 -5.13 -5.02 -8.15
C LEU A 129 -5.55 -3.91 -7.18
N LEU A 130 -6.19 -2.85 -7.69
CA LEU A 130 -6.71 -1.76 -6.87
C LEU A 130 -7.78 -2.23 -5.87
N LEU A 131 -8.67 -3.14 -6.28
CA LEU A 131 -9.66 -3.72 -5.37
C LEU A 131 -8.99 -4.51 -4.25
N LEU A 132 -7.94 -5.27 -4.52
CA LEU A 132 -7.19 -5.98 -3.48
C LEU A 132 -6.47 -5.00 -2.56
N TYR A 133 -5.78 -4.00 -3.13
CA TYR A 133 -5.05 -2.97 -2.39
C TYR A 133 -5.98 -2.19 -1.44
N PHE A 134 -7.11 -1.67 -1.92
CA PHE A 134 -8.02 -0.88 -1.08
C PHE A 134 -8.85 -1.69 -0.07
N ASN A 135 -8.81 -3.02 -0.13
CA ASN A 135 -9.56 -3.88 0.78
C ASN A 135 -8.64 -4.77 1.63
N GLY A 136 -7.48 -4.25 2.04
CA GLY A 136 -6.60 -4.92 3.01
C GLY A 136 -5.77 -6.05 2.42
N GLY A 137 -5.43 -5.96 1.13
CA GLY A 137 -4.54 -6.87 0.42
C GLY A 137 -5.12 -8.25 0.08
N LYS A 138 -6.28 -8.61 0.64
CA LYS A 138 -6.86 -9.95 0.47
C LYS A 138 -8.38 -9.93 0.37
N LEU A 139 -8.91 -10.73 -0.55
CA LEU A 139 -10.35 -10.87 -0.78
C LEU A 139 -10.73 -12.31 -1.07
N LYS A 140 -11.93 -12.74 -0.67
CA LYS A 140 -12.44 -14.04 -1.13
C LYS A 140 -12.70 -13.96 -2.63
N TRP A 141 -12.42 -15.07 -3.33
CA TRP A 141 -12.52 -15.18 -4.78
C TRP A 141 -13.86 -14.68 -5.35
N TYR A 142 -14.98 -15.02 -4.70
CA TYR A 142 -16.30 -14.59 -5.15
C TYR A 142 -16.57 -13.09 -4.93
N GLN A 143 -16.00 -12.48 -3.88
CA GLN A 143 -16.15 -11.05 -3.60
C GLN A 143 -15.41 -10.24 -4.66
N LEU A 144 -14.16 -10.63 -4.95
CA LEU A 144 -13.36 -10.01 -5.98
C LEU A 144 -14.04 -10.08 -7.36
N ILE A 145 -14.57 -11.24 -7.75
CA ILE A 145 -15.31 -11.38 -9.02
C ILE A 145 -16.54 -10.48 -9.05
N ARG A 146 -17.32 -10.44 -7.97
CA ARG A 146 -18.54 -9.64 -7.88
C ARG A 146 -18.23 -8.15 -8.02
N ALA A 147 -17.18 -7.67 -7.34
CA ALA A 147 -16.78 -6.26 -7.37
C ALA A 147 -16.13 -5.87 -8.72
N ALA A 148 -15.24 -6.71 -9.25
CA ALA A 148 -14.58 -6.48 -10.53
C ALA A 148 -15.52 -6.71 -11.73
N ARG A 149 -16.65 -7.40 -11.52
CA ARG A 149 -17.55 -7.96 -12.55
C ARG A 149 -16.86 -8.92 -13.53
N LYS A 150 -15.64 -9.38 -13.19
CA LYS A 150 -14.77 -10.19 -14.06
C LYS A 150 -13.86 -11.06 -13.20
N ARG A 151 -13.39 -12.18 -13.76
CA ARG A 151 -12.43 -13.06 -13.09
C ARG A 151 -11.01 -12.50 -13.21
N PRO A 152 -10.16 -12.60 -12.15
CA PRO A 152 -8.73 -12.32 -12.26
C PRO A 152 -8.10 -13.10 -13.39
N SER A 153 -7.41 -12.38 -14.27
CA SER A 153 -6.72 -12.99 -15.40
C SER A 153 -5.64 -13.97 -14.91
N SER A 154 -5.30 -14.93 -15.76
CA SER A 154 -4.15 -15.80 -15.50
C SER A 154 -2.83 -15.04 -15.53
N ARG A 155 -2.77 -13.86 -16.16
CA ARG A 155 -1.56 -13.02 -16.22
C ARG A 155 -1.18 -12.48 -14.85
N LEU A 156 -2.15 -12.00 -14.07
CA LEU A 156 -1.89 -11.54 -12.70
C LEU A 156 -1.23 -12.63 -11.83
N LEU A 157 -1.59 -13.90 -12.03
CA LEU A 157 -0.95 -15.03 -11.35
C LEU A 157 0.42 -15.37 -11.94
N LYS A 158 0.54 -15.43 -13.27
CA LYS A 158 1.80 -15.78 -13.96
C LYS A 158 2.91 -14.78 -13.68
N ASN A 159 2.55 -13.50 -13.60
CA ASN A 159 3.47 -12.40 -13.29
C ASN A 159 3.71 -12.27 -11.78
N GLY A 160 3.11 -13.14 -10.95
CA GLY A 160 3.30 -13.12 -9.51
C GLY A 160 2.75 -11.88 -8.82
N LEU A 161 1.81 -11.14 -9.42
CA LEU A 161 1.20 -9.92 -8.84
C LEU A 161 0.07 -10.21 -7.85
N ILE A 162 -0.53 -11.40 -7.99
CA ILE A 162 -1.49 -11.95 -7.03
C ILE A 162 -1.16 -13.41 -6.77
N ARG A 163 -1.56 -13.92 -5.61
CA ARG A 163 -1.55 -15.35 -5.28
C ARG A 163 -2.94 -15.83 -4.87
N ARG A 164 -3.18 -17.13 -5.03
CA ARG A 164 -4.43 -17.78 -4.61
C ARG A 164 -4.14 -18.80 -3.53
N LYS A 165 -4.88 -18.71 -2.42
CA LYS A 165 -4.79 -19.65 -1.30
C LYS A 165 -6.15 -20.29 -1.07
N LYS A 166 -6.20 -21.63 -1.07
CA LYS A 166 -7.40 -22.37 -0.67
C LYS A 166 -7.38 -22.52 0.85
N ILE A 167 -8.38 -21.98 1.52
CA ILE A 167 -8.54 -22.08 2.97
C ILE A 167 -9.57 -23.17 3.27
N LYS A 168 -9.18 -24.10 4.13
CA LYS A 168 -10.05 -25.11 4.73
C LYS A 168 -10.21 -24.77 6.21
N PRO A 169 -11.29 -24.08 6.60
CA PRO A 169 -11.55 -23.80 8.01
C PRO A 169 -11.92 -25.10 8.75
N GLU A 170 -11.71 -25.14 10.06
CA GLU A 170 -12.11 -26.26 10.94
C GLU A 170 -13.63 -26.50 10.92
N ARG A 171 -14.42 -25.43 10.71
CA ARG A 171 -15.86 -25.48 10.49
C ARG A 171 -16.24 -24.66 9.26
N GLY A 172 -17.07 -25.25 8.39
CA GLY A 172 -17.62 -24.58 7.20
C GLY A 172 -17.03 -25.05 5.87
N ARG A 173 -17.49 -24.43 4.77
CA ARG A 173 -17.05 -24.79 3.42
C ARG A 173 -15.68 -24.18 3.12
N SER A 174 -14.84 -24.94 2.42
CA SER A 174 -13.58 -24.41 1.90
C SER A 174 -13.84 -23.22 0.97
N TYR A 175 -12.97 -22.22 1.03
CA TYR A 175 -13.05 -21.04 0.17
C TYR A 175 -11.67 -20.67 -0.36
N THR A 176 -11.65 -19.93 -1.47
CA THR A 176 -10.42 -19.41 -2.06
C THR A 176 -10.27 -17.94 -1.71
N VAL A 177 -9.09 -17.57 -1.22
CA VAL A 177 -8.66 -16.19 -1.02
C VAL A 177 -7.69 -15.82 -2.15
N VAL A 178 -7.83 -14.60 -2.64
CA VAL A 178 -6.84 -13.94 -3.50
C VAL A 178 -6.15 -12.90 -2.66
N GLU A 179 -4.83 -12.89 -2.75
CA GLU A 179 -4.00 -11.92 -2.05
C GLU A 179 -3.16 -11.21 -3.10
N ILE A 180 -3.06 -9.89 -3.00
CA ILE A 180 -2.04 -9.14 -3.75
C ILE A 180 -0.68 -9.52 -3.17
N THR A 181 0.31 -9.69 -4.04
CA THR A 181 1.68 -9.95 -3.61
C THR A 181 2.41 -8.63 -3.37
N LYS A 182 3.62 -8.71 -2.84
CA LYS A 182 4.50 -7.55 -2.66
C LYS A 182 4.82 -6.88 -4.00
N GLU A 183 5.04 -7.69 -5.02
CA GLU A 183 5.23 -7.27 -6.41
C GLU A 183 4.02 -6.47 -6.93
N GLY A 184 2.80 -6.95 -6.64
CA GLY A 184 1.57 -6.24 -7.00
C GLY A 184 1.40 -4.89 -6.29
N ILE A 185 1.87 -4.79 -5.04
CA ILE A 185 1.83 -3.57 -4.24
C ILE A 185 2.86 -2.57 -4.76
N ALA A 186 4.11 -3.00 -4.91
CA ALA A 186 5.20 -2.18 -5.43
C ALA A 186 4.87 -1.60 -6.81
N LEU A 187 4.20 -2.39 -7.66
CA LEU A 187 3.66 -1.94 -8.94
C LEU A 187 2.69 -0.77 -8.77
N LEU A 188 1.65 -0.93 -7.94
CA LEU A 188 0.65 0.12 -7.73
C LEU A 188 1.27 1.38 -7.12
N ASP A 189 2.16 1.24 -6.15
CA ASP A 189 2.83 2.38 -5.51
C ASP A 189 3.71 3.15 -6.49
N THR A 190 4.40 2.45 -7.40
CA THR A 190 5.16 3.11 -8.46
C THR A 190 4.24 3.86 -9.42
N MET A 191 3.08 3.27 -9.78
CA MET A 191 2.09 3.93 -10.63
C MET A 191 1.51 5.18 -9.96
N PHE A 192 1.11 5.11 -8.69
CA PHE A 192 0.59 6.26 -7.96
C PHE A 192 1.61 7.38 -7.83
N SER A 193 2.88 7.03 -7.55
CA SER A 193 3.97 7.99 -7.40
C SER A 193 4.27 8.71 -8.71
N ARG A 194 4.28 7.98 -9.84
CA ARG A 194 4.50 8.55 -11.17
C ARG A 194 3.43 9.56 -11.57
N VAL A 195 2.17 9.28 -11.27
CA VAL A 195 1.05 10.18 -11.61
C VAL A 195 0.78 11.20 -10.49
N LYS A 196 1.54 11.14 -9.38
CA LYS A 196 1.37 12.01 -8.20
C LYS A 196 -0.09 11.99 -7.69
N ILE A 197 -0.63 10.78 -7.55
CA ILE A 197 -1.99 10.56 -7.08
C ILE A 197 -2.00 10.14 -5.62
N ASP A 198 -2.83 10.83 -4.83
CA ASP A 198 -3.25 10.39 -3.50
C ASP A 198 -4.45 9.43 -3.61
N PRO A 199 -4.26 8.10 -3.45
CA PRO A 199 -5.25 7.09 -3.80
C PRO A 199 -6.48 7.10 -2.89
N THR A 200 -6.36 7.63 -1.66
CA THR A 200 -7.45 7.76 -0.67
C THR A 200 -8.63 8.56 -1.24
N ARG A 201 -8.33 9.62 -2.02
CA ARG A 201 -9.32 10.52 -2.63
C ARG A 201 -10.15 9.88 -3.73
N TRP A 202 -9.74 8.70 -4.18
CA TRP A 202 -10.33 8.03 -5.35
C TRP A 202 -11.02 6.72 -5.00
N ILE A 203 -11.37 6.55 -3.73
CA ILE A 203 -12.09 5.38 -3.23
C ILE A 203 -13.59 5.70 -3.20
N GLU A 204 -14.36 4.98 -4.03
CA GLU A 204 -15.82 4.97 -3.92
C GLU A 204 -16.25 3.88 -2.94
N LYS A 205 -17.10 4.21 -1.96
CA LYS A 205 -17.73 3.22 -1.08
C LYS A 205 -19.01 2.69 -1.73
N ARG A 206 -19.13 1.36 -1.89
CA ARG A 206 -20.37 0.70 -2.34
C ARG A 206 -20.68 -0.51 -1.47
N ARG A 207 -21.71 -0.39 -0.61
CA ARG A 207 -22.20 -1.47 0.28
C ARG A 207 -21.07 -2.08 1.14
N GLY A 208 -20.36 -1.25 1.91
CA GLY A 208 -19.20 -1.68 2.71
C GLY A 208 -17.96 -2.10 1.92
N PHE A 209 -18.03 -2.16 0.59
CA PHE A 209 -16.93 -2.56 -0.28
C PHE A 209 -16.30 -1.33 -0.95
N LYS A 210 -14.96 -1.25 -0.93
CA LYS A 210 -14.24 -0.13 -1.54
C LYS A 210 -13.92 -0.44 -2.98
N THR A 211 -14.32 0.46 -3.88
CA THR A 211 -14.07 0.34 -5.31
C THR A 211 -13.25 1.53 -5.79
N PRO A 212 -12.21 1.32 -6.62
CA PRO A 212 -11.51 2.42 -7.26
C PRO A 212 -12.48 3.21 -8.14
N SER A 213 -12.40 4.53 -8.10
CA SER A 213 -13.18 5.38 -9.00
C SER A 213 -12.81 5.11 -10.46
N SER A 214 -13.74 5.39 -11.37
CA SER A 214 -13.48 5.21 -12.81
C SER A 214 -12.36 6.14 -13.29
N GLU A 215 -12.24 7.32 -12.70
CA GLU A 215 -11.21 8.31 -13.03
C GLU A 215 -9.81 7.88 -12.57
N LEU A 216 -9.69 7.23 -11.40
CA LEU A 216 -8.41 6.66 -10.97
C LEU A 216 -7.94 5.57 -11.93
N ILE A 217 -8.84 4.64 -12.28
CA ILE A 217 -8.53 3.58 -13.23
C ILE A 217 -8.09 4.19 -14.56
N TYR A 218 -8.79 5.22 -15.05
CA TYR A 218 -8.44 5.91 -16.29
C TYR A 218 -7.04 6.56 -16.20
N ASN A 219 -6.76 7.34 -15.17
CA ASN A 219 -5.48 8.03 -15.00
C ASN A 219 -4.30 7.06 -14.90
N LEU A 220 -4.46 5.96 -14.15
CA LEU A 220 -3.44 4.93 -14.04
C LEU A 220 -3.30 4.09 -15.32
N SER A 221 -4.40 3.86 -16.05
CA SER A 221 -4.36 3.11 -17.31
C SER A 221 -3.57 3.83 -18.40
N LYS A 222 -3.45 5.16 -18.36
CA LYS A 222 -2.61 5.92 -19.29
C LYS A 222 -1.14 5.48 -19.23
N ILE A 223 -0.63 5.15 -18.04
CA ILE A 223 0.74 4.66 -17.86
C ILE A 223 0.92 3.28 -18.50
N LEU A 224 -0.14 2.49 -18.59
CA LEU A 224 -0.12 1.17 -19.23
C LEU A 224 -0.02 1.29 -20.75
N SER A 225 -0.44 2.43 -21.32
CA SER A 225 -0.48 2.68 -22.77
C SER A 225 0.63 3.61 -23.27
N SER A 226 1.28 4.39 -22.40
CA SER A 226 2.33 5.33 -22.79
C SER A 226 3.70 4.67 -22.82
N ALA A 227 3.95 3.94 -23.91
CA ALA A 227 5.28 3.68 -24.43
C ALA A 227 5.30 4.16 -25.89
N GLU A 228 5.23 5.47 -26.08
CA GLU A 228 5.65 6.20 -27.29
C GLU A 228 6.48 7.40 -26.86
#